data_AF-A0A3B9AV03-F1
#
_entry.id   AF-A0A3B9AV03-F1
#
_cell.length_a   1.000
_cell.length_b   1.000
_cell.length_c   1.000
_cell.angle_alpha   90.00
_cell.angle_beta   90.00
_cell.angle_gamma   90.00
#
_symmetry.space_group_name_H-M   'P 1'
#
loop_
_entity.id
_entity.type
_entity.pdbx_description
1 polymer ?
#
loop_
_entity_poly.entity_id
_entity_poly.type
_entity_poly.pdbx_seq_one_letter_code
_entity_poly.pdbx_strand_id
1 'polypeptide(L)' 'MKSILPILIRTVLVFALAAGLQYFIPWYLLALGGIGAGFFMLKTGGDRATALGMLIGSVLFAIFAYAMAQIFPVAG' A
#
# COMPACT_ATOMS: atom_id res chain seq x y z
N MET A 1 -11.17 16.39 16.43
CA MET A 1 -10.93 15.55 15.23
C MET A 1 -9.73 14.68 15.50
N LYS A 2 -9.82 13.34 15.38
CA LYS A 2 -8.66 12.47 15.56
C LYS A 2 -7.61 12.88 14.51
N SER A 3 -6.38 13.16 14.95
CA SER A 3 -5.30 13.66 14.09
C SER A 3 -5.17 12.78 12.84
N ILE A 4 -5.07 13.40 11.65
CA ILE A 4 -4.86 12.71 10.37
C ILE A 4 -3.40 12.22 10.21
N LEU A 5 -2.50 12.82 10.98
CA LEU A 5 -1.06 12.55 10.96
C LEU A 5 -0.72 11.05 11.07
N PRO A 6 -1.33 10.26 11.98
CA PRO A 6 -1.02 8.84 12.11
C PRO A 6 -1.47 8.01 10.89
N ILE A 7 -2.46 8.46 10.13
CA ILE A 7 -2.87 7.79 8.89
C ILE A 7 -1.80 8.07 7.83
N LEU A 8 -1.42 9.34 7.64
CA LEU A 8 -0.41 9.74 6.66
C LEU A 8 0.93 9.05 6.88
N ILE A 9 1.41 9.00 8.13
CA ILE A 9 2.67 8.31 8.47
C ILE A 9 2.60 6.84 8.05
N ARG A 10 1.50 6.14 8.38
CA ARG A 10 1.34 4.72 8.04
C ARG A 10 1.18 4.50 6.54
N THR A 11 0.50 5.40 5.83
CA THR A 11 0.43 5.40 4.37
C THR A 11 1.82 5.44 3.75
N VAL A 12 2.66 6.40 4.19
CA VAL A 12 4.04 6.55 3.67
C VAL A 12 4.89 5.32 3.98
N LEU A 13 4.78 4.77 5.20
CA LEU A 13 5.52 3.57 5.60
C LEU A 13 5.11 2.34 4.77
N VAL A 14 3.81 2.13 4.56
CA VAL A 14 3.30 1.00 3.75
C VAL A 14 3.75 1.14 2.30
N PHE A 15 3.66 2.34 1.74
CA PHE A 15 4.14 2.61 0.39
C PHE A 15 5.64 2.33 0.26
N ALA A 16 6.46 2.88 1.16
CA ALA A 16 7.92 2.72 1.14
C ALA A 16 8.32 1.25 1.30
N LEU A 17 7.66 0.52 2.20
CA LEU A 17 7.88 -0.91 2.39
C LEU A 17 7.53 -1.70 1.14
N ALA A 18 6.36 -1.47 0.54
CA ALA A 18 5.95 -2.15 -0.68
C ALA A 18 6.90 -1.84 -1.85
N ALA A 19 7.34 -0.58 -1.97
CA ALA A 19 8.32 -0.16 -2.96
C ALA A 19 9.70 -0.81 -2.76
N GLY A 20 10.09 -1.15 -1.53
CA GLY A 20 11.29 -1.94 -1.25
C GLY A 20 11.10 -3.44 -1.46
N LEU A 21 9.94 -3.99 -1.13
CA LEU A 21 9.66 -5.42 -1.30
C LEU A 21 9.40 -5.82 -2.76
N GLN A 22 9.05 -4.86 -3.62
CA GLN A 22 8.76 -5.15 -5.03
C GLN A 22 9.94 -5.74 -5.81
N TYR A 23 11.18 -5.58 -5.31
CA TYR A 23 12.37 -6.21 -5.88
C TYR A 23 12.41 -7.74 -5.68
N PHE A 24 11.60 -8.27 -4.75
CA PHE A 24 11.53 -9.69 -4.43
C PHE A 24 10.15 -10.31 -4.71
N ILE A 25 9.09 -9.51 -4.62
CA ILE A 25 7.70 -9.96 -4.75
C ILE A 25 7.01 -9.12 -5.83
N PRO A 26 6.28 -9.72 -6.79
CA PRO A 26 5.56 -8.96 -7.81
C PRO A 26 4.63 -7.90 -7.22
N TRP A 27 4.69 -6.69 -7.77
CA TRP A 27 4.00 -5.52 -7.23
C TRP A 27 2.48 -5.73 -7.10
N TYR A 28 1.85 -6.47 -8.01
CA TYR A 28 0.41 -6.74 -7.97
C TYR A 28 0.03 -7.64 -6.78
N LEU A 29 0.90 -8.57 -6.35
CA LEU A 29 0.67 -9.38 -5.15
C LEU A 29 0.81 -8.54 -3.88
N LEU A 30 1.83 -7.66 -3.83
CA LEU A 30 2.02 -6.74 -2.71
C LEU A 30 0.86 -5.75 -2.57
N ALA A 31 0.41 -5.18 -3.69
CA ALA A 31 -0.72 -4.27 -3.75
C ALA A 31 -2.02 -4.94 -3.30
N LEU A 32 -2.37 -6.08 -3.89
CA LEU A 32 -3.59 -6.81 -3.55
C LEU A 32 -3.56 -7.35 -2.11
N GLY A 33 -2.41 -7.87 -1.67
CA GLY A 33 -2.21 -8.33 -0.30
C GLY A 33 -2.39 -7.20 0.72
N GLY A 34 -1.80 -6.04 0.47
CA GLY A 34 -1.96 -4.87 1.32
C GLY A 34 -3.39 -4.30 1.32
N ILE A 35 -4.06 -4.24 0.17
CA ILE A 35 -5.48 -3.85 0.08
C ILE A 35 -6.35 -4.83 0.86
N GLY A 36 -6.16 -6.13 0.65
CA GLY A 36 -6.91 -7.19 1.33
C GLY A 36 -6.71 -7.16 2.85
N ALA A 37 -5.46 -7.03 3.30
CA ALA A 37 -5.13 -6.91 4.72
C ALA A 37 -5.74 -5.63 5.32
N GLY A 38 -5.65 -4.49 4.65
CA GLY A 38 -6.26 -3.25 5.12
C GLY A 38 -7.78 -3.32 5.20
N PHE A 39 -8.44 -3.94 4.22
CA PHE A 39 -9.90 -4.15 4.25
C PHE A 39 -10.32 -5.11 5.36
N PHE A 40 -9.55 -6.18 5.57
CA PHE A 40 -9.76 -7.10 6.69
C PHE A 40 -9.62 -6.37 8.03
N MET A 41 -8.56 -5.58 8.21
CA MET A 41 -8.32 -4.79 9.42
C MET A 41 -9.41 -3.74 9.67
N LEU A 42 -10.03 -3.17 8.63
CA LEU A 42 -11.19 -2.29 8.82
C LEU A 42 -12.39 -3.03 9.44
N LYS A 43 -12.56 -4.32 9.13
CA LYS A 43 -13.66 -5.14 9.64
C LYS A 43 -13.38 -5.78 10.99
N THR A 44 -12.13 -6.14 11.27
CA THR A 44 -11.75 -6.94 12.45
C THR A 44 -10.93 -6.16 13.48
N GLY A 45 -10.35 -5.02 13.12
CA GLY A 45 -9.42 -4.26 13.95
C GLY A 45 -10.05 -3.05 14.65
N GLY A 46 -9.51 -2.74 15.84
CA GLY A 46 -9.84 -1.50 16.56
C GLY A 46 -9.08 -0.26 16.06
N ASP A 47 -7.93 -0.45 15.41
CA ASP A 47 -7.11 0.64 14.88
C ASP A 47 -7.44 0.96 13.41
N ARG A 48 -8.44 1.83 13.23
CA ARG A 48 -8.83 2.34 11.91
C ARG A 48 -7.73 3.15 11.23
N ALA A 49 -6.83 3.78 11.97
CA ALA A 49 -5.78 4.59 11.36
C ALA A 49 -4.75 3.70 10.64
N THR A 50 -4.44 2.54 11.23
CA THR A 50 -3.61 1.52 10.57
C THR A 50 -4.29 0.91 9.36
N ALA A 51 -5.55 0.52 9.50
CA ALA A 51 -6.30 -0.07 8.40
C ALA A 51 -6.43 0.89 7.18
N LEU A 52 -6.73 2.16 7.44
CA LEU A 52 -6.79 3.19 6.40
C LEU A 52 -5.41 3.51 5.81
N GLY A 53 -4.37 3.63 6.65
CA GLY A 53 -3.01 3.85 6.16
C GLY A 53 -2.53 2.73 5.25
N MET A 54 -2.84 1.48 5.61
CA MET A 54 -2.54 0.30 4.78
C MET A 54 -3.30 0.32 3.46
N LEU A 55 -4.61 0.54 3.49
CA LEU A 55 -5.41 0.64 2.25
C LEU A 55 -4.90 1.73 1.32
N ILE A 56 -4.74 2.95 1.84
CA ILE A 56 -4.33 4.11 1.02
C ILE A 56 -2.91 3.90 0.51
N GLY A 57 -1.98 3.43 1.36
CA GLY A 57 -0.59 3.17 0.98
C GLY A 57 -0.48 2.12 -0.12
N SER A 58 -1.22 1.01 0.01
CA SER A 58 -1.23 -0.05 -1.00
C SER A 58 -1.88 0.37 -2.32
N VAL A 59 -2.96 1.17 -2.29
CA VAL A 59 -3.57 1.73 -3.52
C VAL A 59 -2.61 2.68 -4.21
N LEU A 60 -1.99 3.61 -3.47
CA LEU A 60 -1.01 4.54 -4.04
C LEU A 60 0.19 3.79 -4.63
N PHE A 61 0.68 2.76 -3.94
CA PHE A 61 1.74 1.89 -4.44
C PHE A 61 1.32 1.17 -5.73
N ALA A 62 0.09 0.63 -5.79
CA ALA A 62 -0.42 -0.04 -6.98
C ALA A 62 -0.44 0.90 -8.20
N ILE A 63 -0.94 2.13 -8.02
CA ILE A 63 -0.98 3.15 -9.07
C ILE A 63 0.44 3.51 -9.51
N PHE A 64 1.33 3.74 -8.56
CA PHE A 64 2.73 4.06 -8.84
C PHE A 64 3.44 2.94 -9.59
N ALA A 65 3.37 1.71 -9.09
CA ALA A 65 4.03 0.56 -9.70
C ALA A 65 3.48 0.26 -11.11
N TYR A 66 2.16 0.37 -11.29
CA TYR A 66 1.55 0.24 -12.61
C TYR A 66 2.04 1.32 -13.57
N ALA A 67 2.04 2.60 -13.15
CA ALA A 67 2.54 3.69 -13.98
C ALA A 67 4.02 3.49 -14.36
N MET A 68 4.86 3.09 -13.41
CA MET A 68 6.27 2.79 -13.68
C MET A 68 6.44 1.63 -14.64
N ALA A 69 5.64 0.57 -14.52
CA ALA A 69 5.67 -0.57 -15.45
C ALA A 69 5.28 -0.18 -16.88
N GLN A 70 4.41 0.82 -17.07
CA GLN A 70 4.05 1.33 -18.40
C GLN A 70 5.10 2.30 -18.96
N ILE A 71 5.72 3.13 -18.12
CA ILE A 71 6.73 4.12 -18.55
C ILE A 71 8.09 3.47 -18.80
N PHE A 72 8.47 2.51 -17.96
CA PHE A 72 9.71 1.74 -18.04
C PHE A 72 9.39 0.26 -18.20
N PRO A 73 8.81 -0.15 -19.35
CA PRO A 73 8.54 -1.55 -19.59
C PRO A 73 9.87 -2.31 -19.60
N VAL A 74 10.03 -3.24 -18.67
CA VAL A 74 11.13 -4.19 -18.74
C VAL A 74 10.80 -5.10 -19.91
N ALA A 75 11.46 -4.90 -21.04
CA ALA A 75 11.40 -5.83 -22.16
C ALA A 75 11.84 -7.20 -21.63
N GLY A 76 10.89 -8.14 -21.57
CA GLY A 76 11.16 -9.53 -21.22
C GLY A 76 12.06 -10.20 -22.22
#